data_AF-A0A931Q3S9-F1
#
_entry.id   AF-A0A931Q3S9-F1
#
_cell.length_a   1.000
_cell.length_b   1.000
_cell.length_c   1.000
_cell.angle_alpha   90.00
_cell.angle_beta   90.00
_cell.angle_gamma   90.00
#
_symmetry.space_group_name_H-M   'P 1'
#
loop_
_entity.id
_entity.type
_entity.pdbx_description
1 polymer ?
#
loop_
_entity_poly.entity_id
_entity_poly.type
_entity_poly.pdbx_seq_one_letter_code
_entity_poly.pdbx_strand_id
1 'polypeptide(L)'
;MPLRTLPEKDFFGRKEELVGLYRRSLEVERGSTQSIFLSGSRGVGKTELLKQLFNQLFWKQDKIAPFYYSINSAIVSVSEFSRDYLMRYICQRLAFENKESSLIYREGLSIDGLTSILEERNAFWALEILDEYIQYHEPMDSLRIALNVPHQSTLATGMPVVVMIDEFQRLNNFHISGNAAPMLAALFEMPLSFR
;
A
#
# COMPACT_ATOMS: atom_id res chain seq x y z
N MET A 1 9.02 13.70 2.74
CA MET A 1 7.69 13.16 3.12
C MET A 1 6.95 12.67 1.89
N PRO A 2 6.74 11.34 1.75
CA PRO A 2 6.22 10.73 0.52
C PRO A 2 4.78 11.13 0.19
N LEU A 3 3.95 11.49 1.17
CA LEU A 3 2.52 11.81 0.99
C LEU A 3 2.16 13.31 1.16
N ARG A 4 3.15 14.22 1.08
CA ARG A 4 2.82 15.66 0.97
C ARG A 4 2.20 15.90 -0.40
N THR A 5 1.00 16.48 -0.42
CA THR A 5 0.23 16.78 -1.64
C THR A 5 0.19 18.27 -1.89
N LEU A 6 0.00 18.64 -3.15
CA LEU A 6 -0.38 19.99 -3.52
C LEU A 6 -1.80 20.29 -2.97
N PRO A 7 -2.10 21.55 -2.63
CA PRO A 7 -3.48 21.97 -2.42
C PRO A 7 -4.33 21.70 -3.67
N GLU A 8 -5.60 21.36 -3.50
CA GLU A 8 -6.51 21.04 -4.63
C GLU A 8 -6.58 22.17 -5.66
N LYS A 9 -6.52 23.43 -5.21
CA LYS A 9 -6.48 24.63 -6.07
C LYS A 9 -5.26 24.69 -6.99
N ASP A 10 -4.16 24.05 -6.59
CA ASP A 10 -2.88 24.04 -7.32
C ASP A 10 -2.74 22.76 -8.18
N PHE A 11 -3.69 21.82 -8.07
CA PHE A 11 -3.78 20.61 -8.90
C PHE A 11 -4.84 20.78 -10.01
N PHE A 12 -4.46 21.42 -11.10
CA PHE A 12 -5.35 21.73 -12.22
C PHE A 12 -5.19 20.78 -13.41
N GLY A 13 -6.18 20.77 -14.31
CA GLY A 13 -6.12 20.04 -15.60
C GLY A 13 -6.28 18.52 -15.50
N ARG A 14 -6.53 17.96 -14.32
CA ARG A 14 -6.62 16.49 -14.08
C ARG A 14 -7.85 16.08 -13.25
N LYS A 15 -8.81 16.99 -13.09
CA LYS A 15 -9.99 16.79 -12.25
C LYS A 15 -10.84 15.60 -12.70
N GLU A 16 -11.07 15.46 -14.00
CA GLU A 16 -11.88 14.37 -14.56
C GLU A 16 -11.21 13.01 -14.36
N GLU A 17 -9.89 12.92 -14.55
CA GLU A 17 -9.12 11.70 -14.31
C GLU A 17 -9.19 11.29 -12.83
N LEU A 18 -9.00 12.25 -11.91
CA LEU A 18 -9.11 12.01 -10.47
C LEU A 18 -10.53 11.54 -10.07
N VAL A 19 -11.57 12.18 -10.60
CA VAL A 19 -12.97 11.78 -10.35
C VAL A 19 -13.25 10.39 -10.91
N GLY A 20 -12.72 10.07 -12.09
CA GLY A 20 -12.83 8.75 -12.70
C GLY A 20 -12.17 7.66 -11.86
N LEU A 21 -10.94 7.89 -11.40
CA LEU A 21 -10.22 6.99 -10.50
C LEU A 21 -10.97 6.80 -9.18
N TYR A 22 -11.40 7.89 -8.55
CA TYR A 22 -12.17 7.85 -7.30
C TYR A 22 -13.45 7.02 -7.45
N ARG A 23 -14.23 7.23 -8.52
CA ARG A 23 -15.46 6.45 -8.77
C ARG A 23 -15.16 4.96 -8.92
N ARG A 24 -14.14 4.61 -9.71
CA ARG A 24 -13.72 3.20 -9.90
C ARG A 24 -13.26 2.57 -8.59
N SER A 25 -12.52 3.32 -7.75
CA SER A 25 -12.14 2.87 -6.41
C SER A 25 -13.37 2.53 -5.55
N LEU A 26 -14.44 3.31 -5.63
CA LEU A 26 -15.69 3.02 -4.90
C LEU A 26 -16.42 1.77 -5.39
N GLU A 27 -16.20 1.32 -6.63
CA GLU A 27 -16.82 0.11 -7.16
C GLU A 27 -16.24 -1.18 -6.54
N VAL A 28 -15.09 -1.09 -5.85
CA VAL A 28 -14.51 -2.21 -5.10
C VAL A 28 -15.45 -2.69 -4.00
N GLU A 29 -16.25 -1.79 -3.39
CA GLU A 29 -17.32 -2.16 -2.43
C GLU A 29 -18.32 -3.17 -3.02
N ARG A 30 -18.49 -3.17 -4.35
CA ARG A 30 -19.44 -4.03 -5.08
C ARG A 30 -18.80 -5.29 -5.64
N GLY A 31 -17.55 -5.59 -5.25
CA GLY A 31 -16.81 -6.75 -5.74
C GLY A 31 -16.16 -6.57 -7.12
N SER A 32 -16.12 -5.34 -7.66
CA SER A 32 -15.40 -5.06 -8.91
C SER A 32 -13.90 -4.98 -8.64
N THR A 33 -13.12 -5.90 -9.20
CA THR A 33 -11.65 -5.89 -9.11
C THR A 33 -11.05 -5.52 -10.46
N GLN A 34 -10.63 -4.25 -10.62
CA GLN A 34 -9.92 -3.80 -11.81
C GLN A 34 -8.62 -3.09 -11.43
N SER A 35 -7.50 -3.55 -11.99
CA SER A 35 -6.22 -2.87 -11.91
C SER A 35 -6.15 -1.76 -12.97
N ILE A 36 -5.58 -0.61 -12.59
CA ILE A 36 -5.38 0.53 -13.49
C ILE A 36 -3.89 0.82 -13.55
N PHE A 37 -3.33 0.84 -14.75
CA PHE A 37 -1.93 1.20 -14.98
C PHE A 37 -1.85 2.65 -15.47
N LEU A 38 -1.18 3.52 -14.70
CA LEU A 38 -0.94 4.91 -15.06
C LEU A 38 0.45 5.07 -15.67
N SER A 39 0.50 5.34 -16.98
CA SER A 39 1.75 5.54 -17.73
C SER A 39 1.86 6.95 -18.29
N GLY A 40 3.09 7.41 -18.50
CA GLY A 40 3.40 8.71 -19.09
C GLY A 40 4.78 9.21 -18.70
N SER A 41 5.23 10.29 -19.33
CA SER A 41 6.57 10.85 -19.10
C SER A 41 6.81 11.29 -17.65
N ARG A 42 8.07 11.45 -17.26
CA ARG A 42 8.42 12.05 -15.96
C ARG A 42 7.89 13.50 -15.90
N GLY A 43 7.42 13.94 -14.74
CA GLY A 43 6.94 15.31 -14.53
C GLY A 43 5.49 15.57 -14.94
N VAL A 44 4.79 14.61 -15.56
CA VAL A 44 3.37 14.79 -15.96
C VAL A 44 2.38 14.69 -14.78
N GLY A 45 2.85 14.61 -13.53
CA GLY A 45 1.98 14.63 -12.34
C GLY A 45 1.31 13.32 -11.93
N LYS A 46 1.78 12.15 -12.41
CA LYS A 46 1.22 10.82 -12.01
C LYS A 46 1.27 10.58 -10.50
N THR A 47 2.44 10.82 -9.90
CA THR A 47 2.65 10.75 -8.46
C THR A 47 1.68 11.65 -7.71
N GLU A 48 1.50 12.90 -8.17
CA GLU A 48 0.57 13.82 -7.52
C GLU A 48 -0.88 13.35 -7.66
N LEU A 49 -1.28 12.85 -8.83
CA LEU A 49 -2.61 12.27 -9.05
C LEU A 49 -2.92 11.11 -8.08
N LEU A 50 -1.97 10.18 -7.89
CA LEU A 50 -2.13 9.08 -6.93
C LEU A 50 -2.26 9.59 -5.49
N LYS A 51 -1.51 10.62 -5.11
CA LYS A 51 -1.62 11.20 -3.77
C LYS A 51 -2.93 11.95 -3.56
N GLN A 52 -3.43 12.65 -4.57
CA GLN A 52 -4.74 13.30 -4.53
C GLN A 52 -5.85 12.26 -4.39
N LEU A 53 -5.75 11.13 -5.11
CA LEU A 53 -6.67 10.00 -4.96
C LEU A 53 -6.63 9.42 -3.54
N PHE A 54 -5.43 9.16 -3.01
CA PHE A 54 -5.25 8.71 -1.63
C PHE A 54 -5.94 9.67 -0.65
N ASN A 55 -5.69 10.99 -0.76
CA ASN A 55 -6.30 11.97 0.13
C ASN A 55 -7.83 11.99 0.03
N GLN A 56 -8.40 11.91 -1.17
CA GLN A 56 -9.85 11.89 -1.34
C GLN A 56 -10.45 10.63 -0.71
N LEU A 57 -9.86 9.46 -0.97
CA LEU A 57 -10.29 8.22 -0.34
C LEU A 57 -10.11 8.30 1.18
N PHE A 58 -9.02 8.85 1.69
CA PHE A 58 -8.75 8.88 3.12
C PHE A 58 -9.74 9.77 3.88
N TRP A 59 -10.04 10.96 3.36
CA TRP A 59 -10.78 12.00 4.10
C TRP A 59 -12.27 12.10 3.76
N LYS A 60 -12.71 11.68 2.57
CA LYS A 60 -14.09 11.94 2.11
C LYS A 60 -15.04 10.76 2.33
N GLN A 61 -14.56 9.64 2.84
CA GLN A 61 -15.32 8.40 3.00
C GLN A 61 -14.66 7.44 4.02
N ASP A 62 -15.43 6.44 4.48
CA ASP A 62 -15.04 5.50 5.54
C ASP A 62 -15.26 4.01 5.16
N LYS A 63 -15.49 3.74 3.87
CA LYS A 63 -15.89 2.43 3.33
C LYS A 63 -14.77 1.64 2.69
N ILE A 64 -13.69 2.31 2.27
CA ILE A 64 -12.57 1.68 1.56
C ILE A 64 -11.27 2.26 2.11
N ALA A 65 -10.36 1.40 2.57
CA ALA A 65 -9.07 1.86 3.05
C ALA A 65 -8.12 2.13 1.86
N PRO A 66 -7.63 3.37 1.67
CA PRO A 66 -6.59 3.62 0.69
C PRO A 66 -5.22 3.22 1.26
N PHE A 67 -4.38 2.61 0.43
CA PHE A 67 -2.99 2.35 0.73
C PHE A 67 -2.12 2.87 -0.39
N TYR A 68 -1.23 3.82 -0.08
CA TYR A 68 -0.26 4.38 -1.01
C TYR A 68 1.15 3.94 -0.64
N TYR A 69 1.85 3.33 -1.59
CA TYR A 69 3.24 2.92 -1.43
C TYR A 69 4.08 3.42 -2.60
N SER A 70 5.17 4.12 -2.31
CA SER A 70 6.14 4.53 -3.32
C SER A 70 7.41 3.72 -3.14
N ILE A 71 7.85 3.04 -4.21
CA ILE A 71 9.02 2.17 -4.13
C ILE A 71 10.29 3.00 -3.96
N ASN A 72 10.92 2.85 -2.80
CA ASN A 72 12.18 3.52 -2.48
C ASN A 72 13.31 2.92 -3.32
N SER A 73 14.06 3.75 -4.04
CA SER A 73 15.20 3.32 -4.85
C SER A 73 16.38 2.79 -4.02
N ALA A 74 16.44 3.10 -2.73
CA ALA A 74 17.45 2.58 -1.81
C ALA A 74 17.15 1.14 -1.34
N ILE A 75 15.89 0.70 -1.44
CA ILE A 75 15.50 -0.67 -1.12
C ILE A 75 15.81 -1.53 -2.33
N VAL A 76 16.77 -2.46 -2.18
CA VAL A 76 17.16 -3.40 -3.24
C VAL A 76 16.93 -4.85 -2.84
N SER A 77 16.73 -5.11 -1.54
CA SER A 77 16.45 -6.44 -0.99
C SER A 77 14.96 -6.71 -0.92
N VAL A 78 14.55 -7.93 -1.29
CA VAL A 78 13.16 -8.40 -1.12
C VAL A 78 12.73 -8.39 0.34
N SER A 79 13.60 -8.77 1.28
CA SER A 79 13.25 -8.78 2.71
C SER A 79 13.01 -7.37 3.25
N GLU A 80 13.83 -6.40 2.81
CA GLU A 80 13.66 -4.99 3.19
C GLU A 80 12.37 -4.41 2.60
N PHE A 81 12.10 -4.71 1.33
CA PHE A 81 10.86 -4.31 0.68
C PHE A 81 9.64 -4.90 1.39
N SER A 82 9.66 -6.20 1.68
CA SER A 82 8.54 -6.91 2.33
C SER A 82 8.24 -6.28 3.69
N ARG A 83 9.29 -5.98 4.46
CA ARG A 83 9.17 -5.31 5.75
C ARG A 83 8.60 -3.90 5.61
N ASP A 84 9.19 -3.06 4.76
CA ASP A 84 8.74 -1.67 4.59
C ASP A 84 7.30 -1.61 4.06
N TYR A 85 6.95 -2.46 3.09
CA TYR A 85 5.60 -2.56 2.54
C TYR A 85 4.58 -2.95 3.61
N LEU A 86 4.81 -4.03 4.34
CA LEU A 86 3.90 -4.50 5.40
C LEU A 86 3.73 -3.44 6.49
N MET A 87 4.84 -2.87 6.98
CA MET A 87 4.79 -1.90 8.07
C MET A 87 4.05 -0.62 7.65
N ARG A 88 4.31 -0.12 6.43
CA ARG A 88 3.59 1.04 5.89
C ARG A 88 2.12 0.74 5.67
N TYR A 89 1.79 -0.46 5.22
CA TYR A 89 0.41 -0.90 5.06
C TYR A 89 -0.35 -0.83 6.38
N ILE A 90 0.16 -1.48 7.42
CA ILE A 90 -0.47 -1.53 8.73
C ILE A 90 -0.62 -0.10 9.29
N CYS A 91 0.43 0.73 9.21
CA CYS A 91 0.37 2.11 9.70
C CYS A 91 -0.70 2.94 8.98
N GLN A 92 -0.76 2.90 7.64
CA GLN A 92 -1.78 3.65 6.88
C GLN A 92 -3.18 3.10 7.12
N ARG A 93 -3.31 1.79 7.34
CA ARG A 93 -4.59 1.16 7.63
C ARG A 93 -5.13 1.60 8.99
N LEU A 94 -4.31 1.56 10.04
CA LEU A 94 -4.66 2.11 11.36
C LEU A 94 -4.93 3.61 11.31
N ALA A 95 -4.15 4.36 10.51
CA ALA A 95 -4.38 5.77 10.30
C ALA A 95 -5.78 6.03 9.74
N PHE A 96 -6.21 5.24 8.75
CA PHE A 96 -7.53 5.39 8.14
C PHE A 96 -8.66 5.05 9.11
N GLU A 97 -8.53 3.95 9.84
CA GLU A 97 -9.51 3.49 10.84
C GLU A 97 -9.72 4.53 11.96
N ASN A 98 -8.68 5.26 12.34
CA ASN A 98 -8.72 6.25 13.42
C ASN A 98 -8.75 7.71 12.93
N LYS A 99 -8.76 7.93 11.61
CA LYS A 99 -8.56 9.25 10.96
C LYS A 99 -7.36 10.02 11.52
N GLU A 100 -6.28 9.30 11.78
CA GLU A 100 -5.09 9.81 12.42
C GLU A 100 -3.96 10.02 11.41
N SER A 101 -3.76 11.27 10.99
CA SER A 101 -2.77 11.60 9.97
C SER A 101 -1.32 11.37 10.41
N SER A 102 -1.01 11.38 11.71
CA SER A 102 0.34 11.13 12.24
C SER A 102 0.88 9.75 11.87
N LEU A 103 0.03 8.75 11.74
CA LEU A 103 0.43 7.39 11.38
C LEU A 103 0.68 7.21 9.88
N ILE A 104 0.06 8.04 9.02
CA ILE A 104 0.25 8.00 7.56
C ILE A 104 1.73 8.20 7.19
N TYR A 105 2.42 9.07 7.94
CA TYR A 105 3.78 9.51 7.63
C TYR A 105 4.85 8.89 8.53
N ARG A 106 4.49 7.89 9.33
CA ARG A 106 5.41 7.29 10.29
C ARG A 106 6.40 6.38 9.57
N GLU A 107 7.62 6.88 9.41
CA GLU A 107 8.75 6.13 8.85
C GLU A 107 9.67 5.62 9.98
N GLY A 108 10.43 4.56 9.71
CA GLY A 108 11.45 4.07 10.64
C GLY A 108 10.93 3.40 11.91
N LEU A 109 9.64 3.04 11.96
CA LEU A 109 9.08 2.28 13.07
C LEU A 109 9.76 0.91 13.17
N SER A 110 10.06 0.46 14.40
CA SER A 110 10.52 -0.91 14.65
C SER A 110 9.33 -1.87 14.70
N ILE A 111 9.58 -3.16 14.57
CA ILE A 111 8.52 -4.18 14.69
C ILE A 111 7.92 -4.12 16.11
N ASP A 112 8.74 -4.04 17.14
CA ASP A 112 8.28 -3.93 18.54
C ASP A 112 7.46 -2.65 18.77
N GLY A 113 7.88 -1.54 18.15
CA GLY A 113 7.16 -0.27 18.22
C GLY A 113 5.80 -0.32 17.52
N LEU A 114 5.69 -1.07 16.41
CA LEU A 114 4.41 -1.32 15.77
C LEU A 114 3.53 -2.24 16.62
N THR A 115 4.10 -3.33 17.14
CA THR A 115 3.41 -4.29 18.01
C THR A 115 2.76 -3.59 19.20
N SER A 116 3.51 -2.71 19.87
CA SER A 116 2.99 -1.92 21.01
C SER A 116 1.77 -1.08 20.63
N ILE A 117 1.79 -0.44 19.45
CA ILE A 117 0.65 0.37 18.94
C ILE A 117 -0.54 -0.54 18.63
N LEU A 118 -0.30 -1.71 18.07
CA LEU A 118 -1.35 -2.67 17.71
C LEU A 118 -2.05 -3.24 18.94
N GLU A 119 -1.28 -3.59 19.97
CA GLU A 119 -1.81 -4.04 21.26
C GLU A 119 -2.64 -2.94 21.94
N GLU A 120 -2.11 -1.71 22.02
CA GLU A 120 -2.81 -0.56 22.59
C GLU A 120 -4.17 -0.31 21.90
N ARG A 121 -4.23 -0.53 20.58
CA ARG A 121 -5.43 -0.32 19.76
C ARG A 121 -6.31 -1.55 19.62
N ASN A 122 -5.96 -2.68 20.22
CA ASN A 122 -6.66 -3.96 20.05
C ASN A 122 -6.84 -4.35 18.58
N ALA A 123 -5.85 -4.07 17.73
CA ALA A 123 -5.87 -4.35 16.30
C ALA A 123 -5.45 -5.80 16.02
N PHE A 124 -6.25 -6.76 16.50
CA PHE A 124 -5.92 -8.21 16.46
C PHE A 124 -5.60 -8.72 15.05
N TRP A 125 -6.34 -8.28 14.02
CA TRP A 125 -6.09 -8.68 12.63
C TRP A 125 -4.68 -8.33 12.16
N ALA A 126 -4.12 -7.22 12.63
CA ALA A 126 -2.79 -6.76 12.25
C ALA A 126 -1.70 -7.42 13.09
N LEU A 127 -1.99 -7.75 14.35
CA LEU A 127 -1.10 -8.56 15.19
C LEU A 127 -0.90 -9.94 14.59
N GLU A 128 -1.98 -10.63 14.20
CA GLU A 128 -1.90 -11.96 13.60
C GLU A 128 -1.03 -11.99 12.34
N ILE A 129 -1.19 -11.01 11.44
CA ILE A 129 -0.39 -10.93 10.21
C ILE A 129 1.07 -10.54 10.52
N LEU A 130 1.29 -9.66 11.49
CA LEU A 130 2.65 -9.26 11.89
C LEU A 130 3.39 -10.44 12.54
N ASP A 131 2.72 -11.22 13.38
CA ASP A 131 3.27 -12.42 14.01
C ASP A 131 3.61 -13.47 12.95
N GLU A 132 2.71 -13.70 11.98
CA GLU A 132 2.99 -14.56 10.83
C GLU A 132 4.25 -14.08 10.12
N TYR A 133 4.33 -12.79 9.76
CA TYR A 133 5.50 -12.23 9.10
C TYR A 133 6.81 -12.41 9.87
N ILE A 134 6.79 -12.29 11.20
CA ILE A 134 7.98 -12.45 12.06
C ILE A 134 8.46 -13.91 12.10
N GLN A 135 7.54 -14.87 12.06
CA GLN A 135 7.87 -16.31 12.13
C GLN A 135 8.53 -16.83 10.83
N TYR A 136 8.24 -16.22 9.69
CA TYR A 136 8.83 -16.61 8.41
C TYR A 136 10.10 -15.80 8.10
N HIS A 137 11.23 -16.51 8.01
CA HIS A 137 12.54 -15.91 7.69
C HIS A 137 12.93 -16.01 6.21
N GLU A 138 12.22 -16.83 5.43
CA GLU A 138 12.49 -16.99 3.99
C GLU A 138 11.99 -15.76 3.20
N PRO A 139 12.85 -15.08 2.42
CA PRO A 139 12.51 -13.82 1.75
C PRO A 139 11.25 -13.87 0.89
N MET A 140 11.01 -15.00 0.22
CA MET A 140 9.83 -15.17 -0.65
C MET A 140 8.54 -15.35 0.13
N ASP A 141 8.59 -15.98 1.30
CA ASP A 141 7.41 -16.15 2.15
C ASP A 141 7.08 -14.84 2.86
N SER A 142 8.09 -14.12 3.37
CA SER A 142 7.94 -12.74 3.86
C SER A 142 7.31 -11.83 2.81
N LEU A 143 7.75 -11.94 1.55
CA LEU A 143 7.17 -11.17 0.44
C LEU A 143 5.71 -11.53 0.19
N ARG A 144 5.38 -12.83 0.16
CA ARG A 144 4.00 -13.28 -0.04
C ARG A 144 3.09 -12.75 1.06
N ILE A 145 3.50 -12.85 2.32
CA ILE A 145 2.74 -12.31 3.47
C ILE A 145 2.54 -10.80 3.31
N ALA A 146 3.62 -10.07 3.02
CA ALA A 146 3.56 -8.63 2.81
C ALA A 146 2.64 -8.23 1.65
N LEU A 147 2.66 -8.93 0.52
CA LEU A 147 1.79 -8.62 -0.63
C LEU A 147 0.33 -9.02 -0.38
N ASN A 148 0.09 -10.04 0.46
CA ASN A 148 -1.25 -10.52 0.80
C ASN A 148 -1.95 -9.67 1.87
N VAL A 149 -1.23 -8.85 2.64
CA VAL A 149 -1.83 -8.09 3.77
C VAL A 149 -3.08 -7.28 3.39
N PRO A 150 -3.20 -6.62 2.21
CA PRO A 150 -4.42 -5.91 1.84
C PRO A 150 -5.63 -6.85 1.73
N HIS A 151 -5.42 -8.04 1.18
CA HIS A 151 -6.46 -9.06 1.06
C HIS A 151 -6.82 -9.64 2.42
N GLN A 152 -5.83 -10.05 3.21
CA GLN A 152 -6.04 -10.62 4.55
C GLN A 152 -6.78 -9.66 5.48
N SER A 153 -6.40 -8.38 5.47
CA SER A 153 -7.13 -7.35 6.24
C SER A 153 -8.60 -7.21 5.78
N THR A 154 -8.89 -7.37 4.48
CA THR A 154 -10.26 -7.29 3.96
C THR A 154 -11.07 -8.48 4.46
N LEU A 155 -10.50 -9.68 4.47
CA LEU A 155 -11.15 -10.88 5.03
C LEU A 155 -11.42 -10.72 6.53
N ALA A 156 -10.46 -10.18 7.28
CA ALA A 156 -10.57 -10.04 8.73
C ALA A 156 -11.51 -8.90 9.16
N THR A 157 -11.56 -7.79 8.40
CA THR A 157 -12.28 -6.57 8.81
C THR A 157 -13.53 -6.28 7.98
N GLY A 158 -13.73 -6.96 6.85
CA GLY A 158 -14.80 -6.68 5.88
C GLY A 158 -14.62 -5.37 5.09
N MET A 159 -13.54 -4.62 5.33
CA MET A 159 -13.28 -3.31 4.71
C MET A 159 -12.35 -3.46 3.51
N PRO A 160 -12.83 -3.23 2.28
CA PRO A 160 -12.01 -3.34 1.09
C PRO A 160 -10.86 -2.34 1.07
N VAL A 161 -9.84 -2.65 0.27
CA VAL A 161 -8.61 -1.86 0.17
C VAL A 161 -8.37 -1.45 -1.28
N VAL A 162 -7.97 -0.19 -1.49
CA VAL A 162 -7.42 0.29 -2.76
C VAL A 162 -5.92 0.46 -2.62
N VAL A 163 -5.17 -0.35 -3.35
CA VAL A 163 -3.70 -0.32 -3.37
C VAL A 163 -3.22 0.58 -4.51
N MET A 164 -2.42 1.58 -4.16
CA MET A 164 -1.79 2.53 -5.09
C MET A 164 -0.27 2.39 -4.97
N ILE A 165 0.36 1.88 -6.03
CA ILE A 165 1.81 1.70 -6.08
C ILE A 165 2.40 2.73 -7.04
N ASP A 166 3.27 3.58 -6.49
CA ASP A 166 4.03 4.56 -7.26
C ASP A 166 5.45 4.07 -7.52
N GLU A 167 6.03 4.51 -8.63
CA GLU A 167 7.34 4.06 -9.11
C GLU A 167 7.46 2.53 -9.28
N PHE A 168 6.36 1.88 -9.67
CA PHE A 168 6.24 0.42 -9.85
C PHE A 168 7.38 -0.22 -10.65
N GLN A 169 7.88 0.47 -11.69
CA GLN A 169 8.97 0.01 -12.53
C GLN A 169 10.27 -0.30 -11.77
N ARG A 170 10.43 0.20 -10.53
CA ARG A 170 11.61 -0.03 -9.69
C ARG A 170 11.69 -1.45 -9.13
N LEU A 171 10.59 -2.21 -9.12
CA LEU A 171 10.61 -3.63 -8.69
C LEU A 171 11.61 -4.47 -9.50
N ASN A 172 11.87 -4.09 -10.75
CA ASN A 172 12.81 -4.80 -11.62
C ASN A 172 14.26 -4.75 -11.11
N ASN A 173 14.58 -3.87 -10.16
CA ASN A 173 15.91 -3.70 -9.60
C ASN A 173 16.13 -4.52 -8.33
N PHE A 174 15.17 -5.33 -7.90
CA PHE A 174 15.27 -6.09 -6.66
C PHE A 174 16.08 -7.37 -6.81
N HIS A 175 16.72 -7.74 -5.71
CA HIS A 175 17.54 -8.94 -5.60
C HIS A 175 17.00 -9.88 -4.52
N ILE A 176 17.06 -11.19 -4.79
CA ILE A 176 16.84 -12.27 -3.82
C ILE A 176 18.21 -12.89 -3.53
N SER A 177 18.66 -12.83 -2.28
CA SER A 177 19.93 -13.43 -1.84
C SER A 177 21.12 -13.05 -2.74
N GLY A 178 21.16 -11.80 -3.21
CA GLY A 178 22.21 -11.26 -4.09
C GLY A 178 21.99 -11.44 -5.60
N ASN A 179 21.02 -12.26 -6.03
CA ASN A 179 20.70 -12.47 -7.44
C ASN A 179 19.55 -11.57 -7.90
N ALA A 180 19.66 -10.97 -9.09
CA ALA A 180 18.58 -10.17 -9.66
C ALA A 180 17.30 -11.01 -9.81
N ALA A 181 16.17 -10.46 -9.39
CA ALA A 181 14.88 -11.14 -9.39
C ALA A 181 13.85 -10.36 -10.24
N PRO A 182 14.05 -10.28 -11.57
CA PRO A 182 13.21 -9.45 -12.45
C PRO A 182 11.75 -9.94 -12.54
N MET A 183 11.47 -11.19 -12.14
CA MET A 183 10.11 -11.75 -12.14
C MET A 183 9.24 -11.28 -10.97
N LEU A 184 9.76 -10.46 -10.06
CA LEU A 184 8.99 -9.96 -8.91
C LEU A 184 7.81 -9.08 -9.31
N ALA A 185 7.92 -8.36 -10.43
CA ALA A 185 6.80 -7.60 -10.98
C ALA A 185 5.58 -8.49 -11.29
N ALA A 186 5.82 -9.75 -11.72
CA ALA A 186 4.75 -10.70 -12.02
C ALA A 186 3.92 -11.10 -10.79
N LEU A 187 4.45 -10.93 -9.57
CA LEU A 187 3.70 -11.18 -8.33
C LEU A 187 2.56 -10.18 -8.11
N PHE A 188 2.64 -9.00 -8.73
CA PHE A 188 1.55 -8.01 -8.75
C PHE A 188 0.57 -8.23 -9.92
N GLU A 189 0.92 -9.07 -10.88
CA GLU A 189 0.10 -9.39 -12.05
C GLU A 189 -0.71 -10.68 -11.85
N MET A 190 -0.28 -11.56 -10.94
CA MET A 190 -1.05 -12.76 -10.62
C MET A 190 -2.26 -12.38 -9.75
N PRO A 191 -3.50 -12.70 -10.17
CA PRO A 191 -4.57 -12.85 -9.21
C PRO A 191 -4.12 -14.00 -8.31
N LEU A 192 -3.73 -13.66 -7.08
CA LEU A 192 -3.42 -14.64 -6.06
C LEU A 192 -4.68 -15.48 -5.86
N SER A 193 -4.74 -16.58 -6.61
CA SER A 193 -5.82 -17.53 -6.61
C SER A 193 -5.51 -18.47 -5.46
N PHE A 194 -6.03 -18.12 -4.29
CA PHE A 194 -6.00 -19.02 -3.15
C PHE A 194 -7.14 -20.04 -3.32
N ARG A 195 -6.76 -21.32 -3.27
CA ARG A 195 -7.68 -22.46 -3.15
C ARG A 195 -8.18 -22.59 -1.72
#